data_AF-A0AAW0JJV5-F1
#
_entry.id   AF-A0AAW0JJV5-F1
#
_cell.length_a   1.000
_cell.length_b   1.000
_cell.length_c   1.000
_cell.angle_alpha   90.00
_cell.angle_beta   90.00
_cell.angle_gamma   90.00
#
_symmetry.space_group_name_H-M   'P 1'
#
loop_
_entity.id
_entity.type
_entity.pdbx_description
1 polymer ?
#
loop_
_entity_poly.entity_id
_entity_poly.type
_entity_poly.pdbx_seq_one_letter_code
_entity_poly.pdbx_strand_id
1 'polypeptide(L)' 'MWLNLKFLSSLVLIVGAIHCQAYVYHTFVVKETPYTRLCSTENILTVNGQFPGPALHVHQGDTIFVDVHNH' A
#
# COMPACT_ATOMS: atom_id res chain seq x y z
N MET A 1 40.68 -26.24 -1.31
CA MET A 1 40.76 -24.77 -1.11
C MET A 1 39.88 -24.00 -2.09
N TRP A 2 39.99 -24.23 -3.40
CA TRP A 2 39.25 -23.48 -4.44
C TRP A 2 37.74 -23.75 -4.51
N LEU A 3 37.31 -24.99 -4.19
CA LEU A 3 35.90 -25.37 -4.22
C LEU A 3 35.06 -24.58 -3.20
N ASN A 4 35.60 -24.37 -2.00
CA ASN A 4 34.96 -23.58 -0.95
C ASN A 4 34.86 -22.10 -1.34
N LEU A 5 35.88 -21.56 -2.02
CA LEU A 5 35.89 -20.16 -2.46
C LEU A 5 34.86 -19.89 -3.58
N LYS A 6 34.69 -20.84 -4.51
CA LYS A 6 33.64 -20.78 -5.54
C LYS A 6 32.24 -20.87 -4.94
N PHE A 7 32.05 -21.73 -3.94
CA PHE A 7 30.79 -21.82 -3.19
C PHE A 7 30.47 -20.52 -2.45
N LEU A 8 31.47 -19.92 -1.79
CA LEU A 8 31.30 -18.66 -1.06
C LEU A 8 30.94 -17.51 -2.02
N SER A 9 31.63 -17.41 -3.16
CA SER A 9 31.33 -16.40 -4.18
C SER A 9 29.93 -16.56 -4.78
N SER A 10 29.48 -17.80 -5.01
CA SER A 10 28.13 -18.09 -5.49
C SER A 10 27.07 -17.66 -4.46
N LEU A 11 27.30 -17.98 -3.18
CA LEU A 11 26.37 -17.62 -2.09
C LEU A 11 26.20 -16.10 -1.95
N VAL A 12 27.29 -15.32 -2.08
CA VAL A 12 27.25 -13.85 -2.02
C VAL A 12 26.43 -13.25 -3.17
N LEU A 13 26.56 -13.78 -4.39
CA LEU A 13 25.79 -13.32 -5.55
C LEU A 13 24.29 -13.61 -5.41
N ILE A 14 23.95 -14.77 -4.86
CA ILE A 14 22.55 -15.17 -4.65
C ILE A 14 21.90 -14.28 -3.59
N VAL A 15 22.58 -13.98 -2.48
CA VAL A 15 22.03 -13.13 -1.41
C VAL A 15 21.82 -11.68 -1.87
N GLY A 16 22.74 -11.13 -2.68
CA GLY A 16 22.61 -9.76 -3.20
C GLY A 16 21.49 -9.56 -4.23
N ALA A 17 20.98 -10.64 -4.82
CA ALA A 17 19.89 -10.58 -5.81
C ALA A 17 18.49 -10.54 -5.19
N ILE A 18 18.35 -10.88 -3.90
CA ILE A 18 17.05 -10.98 -3.23
C ILE A 18 16.64 -9.59 -2.73
N HIS A 19 15.81 -8.88 -3.51
CA HIS A 19 15.09 -7.71 -3.04
C HIS A 19 13.76 -8.14 -2.42
N CYS A 20 13.51 -7.75 -1.17
CA CYS A 20 12.20 -7.91 -0.54
C CYS A 20 11.44 -6.59 -0.69
N GLN A 21 10.34 -6.61 -1.45
CA GLN A 21 9.37 -5.51 -1.49
C GLN A 21 8.14 -5.90 -0.66
N ALA A 22 7.64 -4.98 0.16
CA ALA A 22 6.38 -5.17 0.84
C ALA A 22 5.22 -4.80 -0.09
N TYR A 23 4.19 -5.65 -0.09
CA TYR A 23 2.93 -5.41 -0.78
C TYR A 23 1.86 -5.05 0.25
N VAL A 24 1.26 -3.87 0.10
CA VAL A 24 0.23 -3.36 1.00
C VAL A 24 -1.10 -3.29 0.27
N TYR A 25 -2.15 -3.88 0.85
CA TYR A 25 -3.48 -3.95 0.25
C TYR A 25 -4.48 -3.16 1.06
N HIS A 26 -5.29 -2.35 0.36
CA HIS A 26 -6.39 -1.60 0.95
C HIS A 26 -7.66 -1.75 0.11
N THR A 27 -8.81 -1.80 0.77
CA THR A 27 -10.11 -1.80 0.10
C THR A 27 -10.84 -0.49 0.37
N PHE A 28 -11.17 0.22 -0.70
CA PHE A 28 -11.84 1.52 -0.65
C PHE A 28 -13.25 1.38 -1.21
N VAL A 29 -14.25 1.53 -0.34
CA VAL A 29 -15.65 1.61 -0.76
C VAL A 29 -16.01 3.09 -0.94
N VAL A 30 -16.24 3.50 -2.18
CA VAL A 30 -16.67 4.86 -2.52
C VAL A 30 -18.19 4.92 -2.40
N LYS A 31 -18.68 5.84 -1.58
CA LYS A 31 -20.12 6.05 -1.36
C LYS A 31 -20.43 7.50 -1.03
N GLU A 32 -21.68 7.91 -1.22
CA GLU A 32 -22.16 9.18 -0.70
C GLU A 32 -22.40 9.11 0.80
N THR A 33 -21.97 10.13 1.53
CA THR A 33 -22.27 10.30 2.95
C THR A 33 -22.58 11.76 3.27
N PRO A 34 -23.53 12.03 4.18
CA PRO A 34 -23.86 13.38 4.60
C PRO A 34 -22.68 14.01 5.36
N TYR A 35 -22.32 15.24 4.97
CA TYR A 35 -21.26 16.03 5.60
C TYR A 35 -21.75 17.46 5.82
N THR A 36 -21.54 17.98 7.04
CA THR A 36 -21.99 19.32 7.43
C THR A 36 -20.83 20.30 7.45
N ARG A 37 -20.97 21.42 6.73
CA ARG A 37 -20.00 22.52 6.74
C ARG A 37 -20.74 23.86 6.73
N LEU A 38 -20.32 24.79 7.61
CA LEU A 38 -20.93 26.13 7.73
C LEU A 38 -22.47 26.07 7.86
N CYS A 39 -23.00 25.12 8.64
CA CYS A 39 -24.43 24.90 8.87
C CYS A 39 -25.25 24.41 7.65
N SER A 40 -24.61 24.01 6.56
CA SER A 40 -25.24 23.28 5.44
C SER A 40 -24.79 21.82 5.48
N THR A 41 -25.73 20.90 5.26
CA THR A 41 -25.47 19.46 5.16
C THR A 41 -25.75 19.00 3.75
N GLU A 42 -24.73 18.44 3.12
CA GLU A 42 -24.81 17.90 1.76
C GLU A 42 -24.22 16.50 1.73
N ASN A 43 -24.69 15.66 0.81
CA ASN A 43 -24.02 14.40 0.55
C ASN A 43 -22.75 14.66 -0.25
N ILE A 44 -21.63 14.10 0.21
CA ILE A 44 -20.35 14.13 -0.51
C ILE A 44 -19.84 12.70 -0.71
N LEU A 45 -19.05 12.49 -1.76
CA LEU A 45 -18.36 11.22 -1.96
C LEU A 45 -17.27 11.05 -0.90
N THR A 46 -17.27 9.91 -0.24
CA THR A 46 -16.27 9.53 0.75
C THR A 46 -15.77 8.11 0.53
N VAL A 47 -14.57 7.86 1.03
CA VAL A 47 -13.98 6.52 1.07
C VAL A 47 -14.29 5.92 2.43
N ASN A 48 -14.90 4.74 2.44
CA ASN A 48 -15.31 4.03 3.66
C ASN A 48 -16.21 4.87 4.57
N GLY A 49 -16.91 5.87 4.02
CA GLY A 49 -17.78 6.77 4.78
C GLY A 49 -17.05 7.88 5.54
N GLN A 50 -15.77 8.10 5.29
CA GLN A 50 -14.92 9.01 6.05
C GLN A 50 -14.52 10.23 5.22
N PHE A 51 -14.60 11.41 5.83
CA PHE A 51 -14.09 12.66 5.28
C PHE A 51 -13.26 13.41 6.35
N PRO A 52 -11.98 13.74 6.08
CA PRO A 52 -11.20 13.30 4.93
C PRO A 52 -11.07 11.78 4.88
N GLY A 53 -10.79 11.23 3.69
CA GLY A 53 -10.61 9.78 3.52
C GLY A 53 -9.43 9.24 4.33
N PRO A 54 -9.34 7.91 4.51
CA PRO A 54 -8.28 7.27 5.27
C PRO A 54 -6.90 7.54 4.68
N ALA A 55 -5.93 7.84 5.53
CA ALA A 55 -4.54 8.04 5.13
C ALA A 55 -3.87 6.70 4.81
N LEU A 56 -3.03 6.68 3.76
CA LEU A 56 -2.17 5.53 3.44
C LEU A 56 -0.84 5.69 4.18
N HIS A 57 -0.49 4.71 5.02
CA HIS A 57 0.78 4.68 5.75
C HIS A 57 1.69 3.59 5.16
N VAL A 58 2.74 4.01 4.46
CA VAL A 58 3.66 3.12 3.72
C VAL A 58 5.10 3.60 3.78
N HIS A 59 6.02 2.72 3.43
CA HIS A 59 7.46 2.99 3.39
C HIS A 59 7.95 3.13 1.94
N GLN A 60 9.13 3.75 1.78
CA GLN A 60 9.78 3.84 0.47
C GLN A 60 10.13 2.43 -0.02
N GLY A 61 9.69 2.10 -1.24
CA GLY A 61 9.92 0.79 -1.86
C GLY A 61 8.71 -0.15 -1.81
N ASP A 62 7.69 0.18 -1.01
CA ASP A 62 6.43 -0.56 -0.95
C ASP A 62 5.65 -0.40 -2.27
N THR A 63 4.92 -1.46 -2.64
CA THR A 63 3.91 -1.40 -3.70
C THR A 63 2.52 -1.51 -3.07
N ILE A 64 1.67 -0.53 -3.35
CA ILE A 64 0.32 -0.43 -2.78
C ILE A 64 -0.70 -0.86 -3.82
N PHE A 65 -1.62 -1.74 -3.43
CA PHE A 65 -2.81 -2.08 -4.19
C PHE A 65 -4.04 -1.56 -3.46
N VAL A 66 -4.85 -0.77 -4.17
CA VAL A 66 -6.10 -0.25 -3.65
C VAL A 66 -7.24 -0.79 -4.50
N ASP A 67 -8.00 -1.72 -3.93
CA ASP A 67 -9.20 -2.26 -4.55
C ASP A 67 -10.37 -1.32 -4.29
N VAL A 68 -10.86 -0.69 -5.35
CA VAL A 68 -11.92 0.31 -5.27
C VAL A 68 -13.25 -0.31 -5.64
N HIS A 69 -14.24 -0.19 -4.76
CA HIS A 69 -15.62 -0.58 -5.01
C HIS A 69 -16.52 0.65 -5.08
N ASN A 70 -17.27 0.78 -6.18
CA ASN A 70 -18.34 1.75 -6.30
C ASN A 70 -19.62 1.15 -5.69
N HIS A 71 -20.19 1.84 -4.69
CA HIS A 71 -21.42 1.41 -4.02
C HIS A 71 -22.68 1.79 -4.79
#